data_AF-D5ZQ61-F1
#
_entry.id   AF-D5ZQ61-F1
#
_cell.length_a   1.000
_cell.length_b   1.000
_cell.length_c   1.000
_cell.angle_alpha   90.00
_cell.angle_beta   90.00
_cell.angle_gamma   90.00
#
_symmetry.space_group_name_H-M   'P 1'
#
loop_
_entity.id
_entity.type
_entity.pdbx_description
1 polymer ?
#
loop_
_entity_poly.entity_id
_entity_poly.type
_entity_poly.pdbx_seq_one_letter_code
_entity_poly.pdbx_strand_id
1 'polypeptide(L)'
;MAAGHSIDCDRWQHTFEVLMGRIASRFRRVEPRRHAREFVLGLLAGLPRKNCWTLAEHVGHTSPDRLQHLLARAKWDADEVRDDLRDFVGDHLGADGVVLVVDETGGLKKGTHTVGVQRQYTGTAGRIENSQVAVYLVYSTPRGHAAVDRELYVPRSWTDDPDRCHAAGIPDTHTFATKPQLAARMIERALDAGIPAGWVTGDEVYGDNARLRDTLEERGQNYVLAVSCRHHITTPAGKIRADALVKRIPKRAWQKLSAGAGAKGQRYYDWALAAILDERPGHRHLLVRRNRRTGELAYYRCYSTTLTTLQTLVKIAGRRWTVEETFQSSKGLAGLDEHQVRRWTSWHRWVTLAMLAHAFLAAVTALERDQHQTTSELSPLTRNEIQHLFTTLVVIHAMHDMPHRLRWSQWRRRHQARARMAHYRRQETQPT
;
A
#
# COMPACT_ATOMS: atom_id res chain seq x y z
N MET A 1 -18.91 -16.57 36.73
CA MET A 1 -19.16 -15.63 35.62
C MET A 1 -17.86 -15.46 34.86
N ALA A 2 -17.72 -16.15 33.73
CA ALA A 2 -16.58 -15.97 32.84
C ALA A 2 -16.64 -14.53 32.29
N ALA A 3 -15.54 -13.77 32.41
CA ALA A 3 -15.40 -12.53 31.67
C ALA A 3 -15.45 -12.89 30.18
N GLY A 4 -16.64 -12.79 29.59
CA GLY A 4 -16.87 -13.16 28.20
C GLY A 4 -15.97 -12.34 27.30
N HIS A 5 -15.31 -13.02 26.36
CA HIS A 5 -14.59 -12.42 25.25
C HIS A 5 -15.57 -11.54 24.45
N SER A 6 -15.71 -10.28 24.85
CA SER A 6 -16.71 -9.37 24.31
C SER A 6 -16.09 -8.66 23.11
N ILE A 7 -16.59 -9.01 21.93
CA ILE A 7 -16.38 -8.18 20.73
C ILE A 7 -17.05 -6.83 21.00
N ASP A 8 -16.29 -5.74 20.96
CA ASP A 8 -16.80 -4.39 21.15
C ASP A 8 -17.15 -3.73 19.81
N CYS A 9 -18.30 -4.12 19.27
CA CYS A 9 -18.87 -3.60 18.04
C CYS A 9 -19.07 -2.07 18.07
N ASP A 10 -19.45 -1.50 19.21
CA ASP A 10 -19.71 -0.07 19.36
C ASP A 10 -18.41 0.73 19.21
N ARG A 11 -17.31 0.23 19.76
CA ARG A 11 -15.99 0.84 19.59
C ARG A 11 -15.47 0.74 18.17
N TRP A 12 -15.72 -0.37 17.48
CA TRP A 12 -15.36 -0.50 16.07
C TRP A 12 -16.17 0.48 15.21
N GLN A 13 -17.47 0.62 15.47
CA GLN A 13 -18.31 1.62 14.84
C GLN A 13 -17.83 3.04 15.13
N HIS A 14 -17.50 3.34 16.39
CA HIS A 14 -16.95 4.64 16.78
C HIS A 14 -15.63 4.94 16.05
N THR A 15 -14.71 3.97 15.98
CA THR A 15 -13.44 4.11 15.24
C THR A 15 -13.68 4.40 13.76
N PHE A 16 -14.67 3.73 13.17
CA PHE A 16 -15.07 4.00 11.79
C PHE A 16 -15.64 5.42 11.62
N GLU A 17 -16.50 5.88 12.51
CA GLU A 17 -17.05 7.23 12.47
C GLU A 17 -15.99 8.31 12.76
N VAL A 18 -14.99 8.04 13.58
CA VAL A 18 -13.81 8.91 13.77
C VAL A 18 -13.04 9.06 12.45
N LEU A 19 -12.78 7.95 11.74
CA LEU A 19 -12.13 7.98 10.43
C LEU A 19 -12.94 8.80 9.42
N MET A 20 -14.24 8.52 9.31
CA MET A 20 -15.12 9.22 8.37
C MET A 20 -15.37 10.69 8.76
N GLY A 21 -15.32 10.99 10.05
CA GLY A 21 -15.38 12.34 10.62
C GLY A 21 -14.13 13.16 10.28
N ARG A 22 -12.95 12.54 10.31
CA ARG A 22 -11.68 13.21 9.97
C ARG A 22 -11.68 13.75 8.53
N ILE A 23 -12.13 12.93 7.58
CA ILE A 23 -12.15 13.32 6.16
C ILE A 23 -13.36 14.17 5.78
N ALA A 24 -14.26 14.46 6.73
CA ALA A 24 -15.55 15.09 6.46
C ALA A 24 -15.44 16.47 5.81
N SER A 25 -14.49 17.28 6.26
CA SER A 25 -14.25 18.66 5.78
C SER A 25 -13.76 18.69 4.33
N ARG A 26 -13.22 17.57 3.82
CA ARG A 26 -12.73 17.43 2.43
C ARG A 26 -13.86 17.38 1.39
N PHE A 27 -15.11 17.25 1.86
CA PHE A 27 -16.29 17.22 1.02
C PHE A 27 -17.10 18.51 1.22
N ARG A 28 -17.20 19.34 0.18
CA ARG A 28 -18.00 20.59 0.22
C ARG A 28 -19.49 20.36 0.41
N ARG A 29 -19.97 19.16 0.11
CA ARG A 29 -21.40 18.80 0.07
C ARG A 29 -21.64 17.53 0.88
N VAL A 30 -22.82 17.46 1.50
CA VAL A 30 -23.20 16.30 2.32
C VAL A 30 -23.38 15.03 1.49
N GLU A 31 -23.81 15.13 0.23
CA GLU A 31 -24.08 13.96 -0.60
C GLU A 31 -22.81 13.18 -0.98
N PRO A 32 -21.73 13.81 -1.52
CA PRO A 32 -20.45 13.14 -1.70
C PRO A 32 -19.85 12.57 -0.41
N ARG A 33 -20.03 13.26 0.73
CA ARG A 33 -19.58 12.75 2.04
C ARG A 33 -20.30 11.46 2.43
N ARG A 34 -21.63 11.42 2.29
CA ARG A 34 -22.43 10.21 2.54
C ARG A 34 -22.04 9.08 1.60
N HIS A 35 -21.89 9.37 0.30
CA HIS A 35 -21.45 8.36 -0.67
C HIS A 35 -20.04 7.86 -0.39
N ALA A 36 -19.11 8.68 0.11
CA ALA A 36 -17.78 8.24 0.52
C ALA A 36 -17.87 7.25 1.69
N ARG A 37 -18.70 7.54 2.70
CA ARG A 37 -18.98 6.62 3.81
C ARG A 37 -19.53 5.28 3.31
N GLU A 38 -20.56 5.31 2.47
CA GLU A 38 -21.14 4.11 1.85
C GLU A 38 -20.13 3.35 1.00
N PHE A 39 -19.25 4.06 0.29
CA PHE A 39 -18.21 3.44 -0.53
C PHE A 39 -17.21 2.68 0.33
N VAL A 40 -16.70 3.29 1.40
CA VAL A 40 -15.77 2.64 2.33
C VAL A 40 -16.42 1.43 3.02
N LEU A 41 -17.68 1.55 3.46
CA LEU A 41 -18.45 0.41 3.98
C LEU A 41 -18.58 -0.72 2.96
N GLY A 42 -18.91 -0.38 1.70
CA GLY A 42 -18.99 -1.35 0.62
C GLY A 42 -17.65 -2.03 0.31
N LEU A 43 -16.52 -1.30 0.43
CA LEU A 43 -15.19 -1.90 0.28
C LEU A 43 -14.85 -2.84 1.43
N LEU A 44 -15.32 -2.55 2.65
CA LEU A 44 -15.15 -3.43 3.80
C LEU A 44 -16.04 -4.68 3.72
N ALA A 45 -17.14 -4.64 2.96
CA ALA A 45 -18.05 -5.76 2.86
C ALA A 45 -17.41 -7.02 2.25
N GLY A 46 -17.88 -8.20 2.68
CA GLY A 46 -17.50 -9.53 2.17
C GLY A 46 -18.06 -9.84 0.77
N LEU A 47 -17.96 -8.90 -0.16
CA LEU A 47 -18.50 -9.02 -1.51
C LEU A 47 -17.54 -9.81 -2.42
N PRO A 48 -18.04 -10.66 -3.33
CA PRO A 48 -17.19 -11.48 -4.21
C PRO A 48 -16.36 -10.66 -5.19
N ARG A 49 -16.79 -9.42 -5.47
CA ARG A 49 -16.04 -8.46 -6.29
C ARG A 49 -16.41 -7.02 -5.95
N LYS A 50 -15.41 -6.18 -5.71
CA LYS A 50 -15.55 -4.76 -5.36
C LYS A 50 -15.42 -3.89 -6.61
N ASN A 51 -16.56 -3.53 -7.18
CA ASN A 51 -16.70 -2.52 -8.24
C ASN A 51 -17.91 -1.64 -7.95
N CYS A 52 -18.02 -0.47 -8.61
CA CYS A 52 -19.12 0.47 -8.34
C CYS A 52 -20.53 -0.14 -8.47
N TRP A 53 -20.73 -1.20 -9.25
CA TRP A 53 -22.04 -1.85 -9.39
C TRP A 53 -22.34 -2.70 -8.17
N THR A 54 -21.42 -3.60 -7.81
CA THR A 54 -21.59 -4.46 -6.63
C THR A 54 -21.69 -3.63 -5.36
N LEU A 55 -20.88 -2.57 -5.23
CA LEU A 55 -20.94 -1.67 -4.08
C LEU A 55 -22.27 -0.92 -4.03
N ALA A 56 -22.71 -0.34 -5.14
CA ALA A 56 -23.97 0.39 -5.20
C ALA A 56 -25.18 -0.50 -4.90
N GLU A 57 -25.19 -1.71 -5.44
CA GLU A 57 -26.23 -2.71 -5.15
C GLU A 57 -26.25 -3.07 -3.66
N HIS A 58 -25.07 -3.32 -3.07
CA HIS A 58 -24.93 -3.68 -1.67
C HIS A 58 -25.43 -2.58 -0.72
N VAL A 59 -25.12 -1.31 -0.99
CA VAL A 59 -25.56 -0.18 -0.15
C VAL A 59 -26.96 0.35 -0.48
N GLY A 60 -27.70 -0.30 -1.39
CA GLY A 60 -29.11 0.00 -1.67
C GLY A 60 -29.36 1.08 -2.73
N HIS A 61 -28.36 1.48 -3.51
CA HIS A 61 -28.58 2.37 -4.64
C HIS A 61 -29.25 1.63 -5.81
N THR A 62 -30.05 2.37 -6.59
CA THR A 62 -30.77 1.82 -7.75
C THR A 62 -29.91 1.69 -9.01
N SER A 63 -28.73 2.32 -9.03
CA SER A 63 -27.77 2.33 -10.14
C SER A 63 -26.37 2.65 -9.61
N PRO A 64 -25.29 2.42 -10.38
CA PRO A 64 -23.92 2.72 -9.95
C PRO A 64 -23.57 4.22 -10.02
N ASP A 65 -24.46 5.06 -10.54
CA ASP A 65 -24.14 6.41 -10.99
C ASP A 65 -23.64 7.31 -9.86
N ARG A 66 -24.18 7.13 -8.64
CA ARG A 66 -23.77 7.91 -7.45
C ARG A 66 -22.32 7.64 -7.05
N LEU A 67 -21.93 6.37 -7.00
CA LEU A 67 -20.55 5.97 -6.66
C LEU A 67 -19.58 6.30 -7.81
N GLN A 68 -20.03 6.16 -9.06
CA GLN A 68 -19.24 6.62 -10.21
C GLN A 68 -19.06 8.14 -10.22
N HIS A 69 -20.10 8.90 -9.85
CA HIS A 69 -20.02 10.35 -9.70
C HIS A 69 -19.04 10.76 -8.60
N LEU A 70 -19.07 10.08 -7.45
CA LEU A 70 -18.10 10.30 -6.35
C LEU A 70 -16.65 10.23 -6.85
N LEU A 71 -16.33 9.19 -7.64
CA LEU A 71 -14.97 8.97 -8.14
C LEU A 71 -14.61 9.85 -9.34
N ALA A 72 -15.56 10.22 -10.19
CA ALA A 72 -15.26 10.88 -11.46
C ALA A 72 -15.48 12.40 -11.47
N ARG A 73 -16.49 12.90 -10.75
CA ARG A 73 -17.01 14.27 -10.95
C ARG A 73 -17.24 15.06 -9.68
N ALA A 74 -17.49 14.41 -8.54
CA ALA A 74 -17.67 15.08 -7.26
C ALA A 74 -16.45 15.97 -6.92
N LYS A 75 -16.66 17.03 -6.14
CA LYS A 75 -15.60 17.97 -5.75
C LYS A 75 -15.05 17.59 -4.37
N TRP A 76 -13.91 16.91 -4.37
CA TRP A 76 -13.08 16.61 -3.21
C TRP A 76 -11.66 16.27 -3.69
N ASP A 77 -10.66 16.53 -2.86
CA ASP A 77 -9.26 16.31 -3.17
C ASP A 77 -8.79 14.97 -2.59
N ALA A 78 -8.23 14.10 -3.42
CA ALA A 78 -7.78 12.79 -2.96
C ALA A 78 -6.54 12.89 -2.08
N ASP A 79 -5.67 13.87 -2.34
CA ASP A 79 -4.42 14.09 -1.62
C ASP A 79 -4.64 14.69 -0.24
N GLU A 80 -5.60 15.60 -0.09
CA GLU A 80 -6.00 16.06 1.25
C GLU A 80 -6.59 14.91 2.08
N VAL A 81 -7.39 14.02 1.46
CA VAL A 81 -7.91 12.82 2.15
C VAL A 81 -6.79 11.82 2.48
N ARG A 82 -5.73 11.75 1.68
CA ARG A 82 -4.52 10.98 2.00
C ARG A 82 -3.80 11.57 3.21
N ASP A 83 -3.70 12.88 3.30
CA ASP A 83 -3.06 13.53 4.44
C ASP A 83 -3.84 13.23 5.74
N ASP A 84 -5.18 13.33 5.70
CA ASP A 84 -6.03 12.92 6.82
C ASP A 84 -5.88 11.43 7.18
N LEU A 85 -5.75 10.56 6.18
CA LEU A 85 -5.48 9.13 6.36
C LEU A 85 -4.14 8.88 7.04
N ARG A 86 -3.08 9.56 6.60
CA ARG A 86 -1.73 9.44 7.18
C ARG A 86 -1.77 9.79 8.66
N ASP A 87 -2.44 10.88 9.02
CA ASP A 87 -2.53 11.34 10.40
C ASP A 87 -3.36 10.35 11.24
N PHE A 88 -4.47 9.83 10.70
CA PHE A 88 -5.25 8.76 11.35
C PHE A 88 -4.40 7.52 11.64
N VAL A 89 -3.57 7.08 10.68
CA VAL A 89 -2.69 5.92 10.84
C VAL A 89 -1.64 6.19 11.93
N GLY A 90 -1.03 7.37 11.94
CA GLY A 90 -0.08 7.78 12.98
C GLY A 90 -0.69 7.74 14.38
N ASP A 91 -1.90 8.30 14.54
CA ASP A 91 -2.61 8.36 15.82
C ASP A 91 -2.95 6.96 16.37
N HIS A 92 -3.29 5.99 15.51
CA HIS A 92 -3.76 4.67 15.96
C HIS A 92 -2.67 3.60 16.02
N LEU A 93 -1.64 3.70 15.17
CA LEU A 93 -0.52 2.74 15.14
C LEU A 93 0.68 3.20 15.99
N GLY A 94 0.66 4.43 16.47
CA GLY A 94 1.66 5.02 17.37
C GLY A 94 2.92 5.52 16.67
N ALA A 95 3.76 6.20 17.45
CA ALA A 95 5.02 6.82 17.00
C ALA A 95 6.27 5.94 17.25
N ASP A 96 6.13 4.86 18.02
CA ASP A 96 7.28 4.10 18.50
C ASP A 96 7.87 3.18 17.43
N GLY A 97 9.16 3.42 17.18
CA GLY A 97 9.98 2.60 16.29
C GLY A 97 9.43 2.55 14.87
N VAL A 98 8.87 3.63 14.35
CA VAL A 98 8.27 3.67 13.01
C VAL A 98 9.30 3.40 11.92
N VAL A 99 8.90 2.58 10.95
CA VAL A 99 9.61 2.38 9.69
C VAL A 99 8.69 2.72 8.52
N LEU A 100 9.13 3.62 7.66
CA LEU A 100 8.49 3.87 6.37
C LEU A 100 8.98 2.82 5.37
N VAL A 101 8.08 2.03 4.82
CA VAL A 101 8.37 0.96 3.87
C VAL A 101 7.87 1.38 2.50
N VAL A 102 8.75 1.47 1.51
CA VAL A 102 8.40 1.76 0.13
C VAL A 102 8.42 0.48 -0.70
N ASP A 103 7.37 0.27 -1.48
CA ASP A 103 7.31 -0.77 -2.50
C ASP A 103 6.26 -0.39 -3.56
N GLU A 104 6.21 -1.15 -4.65
CA GLU A 104 5.16 -1.04 -5.66
C GLU A 104 4.28 -2.27 -5.74
N THR A 105 3.07 -2.07 -6.25
CA THR A 105 2.25 -3.19 -6.70
C THR A 105 1.54 -2.85 -8.00
N GLY A 106 1.30 -3.88 -8.81
CA GLY A 106 0.62 -3.76 -10.09
C GLY A 106 -0.76 -4.38 -10.08
N GLY A 107 -1.64 -3.86 -10.93
CA GLY A 107 -2.92 -4.44 -11.30
C GLY A 107 -2.93 -4.80 -12.78
N LEU A 108 -3.27 -6.05 -13.12
CA LEU A 108 -3.43 -6.46 -14.51
C LEU A 108 -4.60 -5.73 -15.15
N LYS A 109 -4.40 -5.20 -16.35
CA LYS A 109 -5.42 -4.46 -17.10
C LYS A 109 -5.49 -4.96 -18.53
N LYS A 110 -6.66 -4.82 -19.16
CA LYS A 110 -6.88 -5.10 -20.58
C LYS A 110 -7.02 -3.78 -21.36
N GLY A 111 -6.48 -3.75 -22.57
CA GLY A 111 -6.50 -2.58 -23.44
C GLY A 111 -5.50 -1.48 -23.03
N THR A 112 -5.56 -0.35 -23.72
CA THR A 112 -4.54 0.73 -23.68
C THR A 112 -5.02 2.03 -23.03
N HIS A 113 -6.29 2.12 -22.64
CA HIS A 113 -6.95 3.37 -22.26
C HIS A 113 -7.00 3.61 -20.73
N THR A 114 -6.57 2.66 -19.91
CA THR A 114 -6.46 2.87 -18.46
C THR A 114 -5.20 3.68 -18.18
N VAL A 115 -5.33 4.80 -17.48
CA VAL A 115 -4.23 5.70 -17.12
C VAL A 115 -2.98 4.95 -16.63
N GLY A 116 -1.81 5.24 -17.21
CA GLY A 116 -0.54 4.62 -16.84
C GLY A 116 -0.38 3.13 -17.21
N VAL A 117 -1.31 2.53 -17.96
CA VAL A 117 -1.19 1.13 -18.38
C VAL A 117 -0.15 0.96 -19.48
N GLN A 118 0.74 -0.02 -19.32
CA GLN A 118 1.63 -0.49 -20.38
C GLN A 118 2.02 -1.95 -20.14
N ARG A 119 2.66 -2.57 -21.13
CA ARG A 119 3.40 -3.82 -20.90
C ARG A 119 4.64 -3.51 -20.06
N GLN A 120 4.62 -3.94 -18.81
CA GLN A 120 5.73 -3.75 -17.86
C GLN A 120 5.79 -4.91 -16.89
N TYR A 121 6.95 -5.08 -16.25
CA TYR A 121 7.08 -6.06 -15.19
C TYR A 121 6.14 -5.67 -14.03
N THR A 122 5.37 -6.65 -13.56
CA THR A 122 4.53 -6.51 -12.38
C THR A 122 4.78 -7.69 -11.46
N GLY A 123 5.12 -7.40 -10.20
CA GLY A 123 5.31 -8.44 -9.18
C GLY A 123 4.06 -9.33 -9.00
N THR A 124 2.87 -8.82 -9.32
CA THR A 124 1.62 -9.59 -9.23
C THR A 124 1.54 -10.74 -10.25
N ALA A 125 2.17 -10.61 -11.42
CA ALA A 125 2.20 -11.67 -12.44
C ALA A 125 3.56 -12.38 -12.55
N GLY A 126 4.60 -11.87 -11.88
CA GLY A 126 5.97 -12.39 -11.96
C GLY A 126 6.61 -12.26 -13.35
N ARG A 127 5.98 -11.51 -14.27
CA ARG A 127 6.41 -11.38 -15.68
C ARG A 127 5.96 -10.04 -16.26
N ILE A 128 6.42 -9.75 -17.48
CA ILE A 128 5.97 -8.57 -18.24
C ILE A 128 4.55 -8.81 -18.74
N GLU A 129 3.63 -7.98 -18.26
CA GLU A 129 2.22 -8.01 -18.66
C GLU A 129 1.66 -6.60 -18.79
N ASN A 130 0.54 -6.47 -19.50
CA ASN A 130 -0.18 -5.21 -19.55
C ASN A 130 -0.77 -4.89 -18.16
N SER A 131 -0.18 -3.91 -17.49
CA SER A 131 -0.47 -3.62 -16.10
C SER A 131 -0.36 -2.13 -15.79
N GLN A 132 -1.09 -1.71 -14.77
CA GLN A 132 -0.97 -0.41 -14.14
C GLN A 132 -0.22 -0.61 -12.83
N VAL A 133 0.83 0.17 -12.57
CA VAL A 133 1.70 0.04 -11.39
C VAL A 133 1.62 1.32 -10.57
N ALA A 134 1.61 1.18 -9.24
CA ALA A 134 1.67 2.30 -8.32
C ALA A 134 2.64 2.02 -7.18
N VAL A 135 3.32 3.07 -6.73
CA VAL A 135 4.24 3.07 -5.60
C VAL A 135 3.43 3.45 -4.35
N TYR A 136 3.69 2.77 -3.23
CA TYR A 136 3.02 3.01 -1.96
C TYR A 136 4.04 3.24 -0.85
N LEU A 137 3.67 4.11 0.10
CA LEU A 137 4.40 4.30 1.35
C LEU A 137 3.60 3.65 2.46
N VAL A 138 4.19 2.66 3.13
CA VAL A 138 3.57 1.98 4.27
C VAL A 138 4.21 2.45 5.56
N TYR A 139 3.35 2.86 6.50
CA TYR A 139 3.72 3.18 7.87
C TYR A 139 3.68 1.90 8.69
N SER A 140 4.82 1.48 9.22
CA SER A 140 4.99 0.19 9.91
C SER A 140 5.51 0.39 11.33
N THR A 141 4.76 -0.12 12.31
CA THR A 141 5.08 -0.08 13.74
C THR A 141 4.99 -1.48 14.35
N PRO A 142 5.43 -1.71 15.61
CA PRO A 142 5.17 -2.97 16.30
C PRO A 142 3.67 -3.28 16.46
N ARG A 143 2.80 -2.27 16.49
CA ARG A 143 1.36 -2.41 16.68
C ARG A 143 0.65 -2.86 15.40
N GLY A 144 1.12 -2.39 14.25
CA GLY A 144 0.54 -2.73 12.96
C GLY A 144 1.17 -1.98 11.80
N HIS A 145 0.52 -2.06 10.64
CA HIS A 145 0.99 -1.39 9.44
C HIS A 145 -0.19 -1.05 8.51
N ALA A 146 -0.08 0.07 7.80
CA ALA A 146 -1.05 0.54 6.80
C ALA A 146 -0.37 1.47 5.78
N ALA A 147 -0.91 1.52 4.56
CA ALA A 147 -0.45 2.48 3.56
C ALA A 147 -0.91 3.89 3.93
N VAL A 148 0.03 4.84 3.91
CA VAL A 148 -0.20 6.27 4.19
C VAL A 148 -0.04 7.15 2.97
N ASP A 149 0.58 6.62 1.91
CA ASP A 149 0.76 7.34 0.65
C ASP A 149 0.73 6.40 -0.56
N ARG A 150 0.50 6.99 -1.74
CA ARG A 150 0.29 6.34 -3.03
C ARG A 150 0.60 7.32 -4.16
N GLU A 151 1.34 6.84 -5.16
CA GLU A 151 1.63 7.55 -6.40
C GLU A 151 1.48 6.60 -7.60
N LEU A 152 0.73 7.02 -8.62
CA LEU A 152 0.63 6.26 -9.86
C LEU A 152 1.94 6.38 -10.65
N TYR A 153 2.51 5.24 -11.07
CA TYR A 153 3.63 5.26 -12.00
C TYR A 153 3.12 5.48 -13.43
N VAL A 154 3.37 6.68 -13.98
CA VAL A 154 3.05 7.03 -15.37
C VAL A 154 4.32 6.85 -16.22
N PRO A 155 4.36 5.88 -17.13
CA PRO A 155 5.54 5.61 -17.95
C PRO A 155 5.83 6.72 -18.98
N ARG A 156 7.06 6.77 -19.50
CA ARG A 156 7.43 7.68 -20.61
C ARG A 156 6.51 7.54 -21.83
N SER A 157 6.14 6.31 -22.17
CA SER A 157 5.18 6.01 -23.24
C SER A 157 3.79 6.64 -23.09
N TRP A 158 3.49 7.20 -21.91
CA TRP A 158 2.32 8.05 -21.67
C TRP A 158 2.70 9.53 -21.68
N THR A 159 3.72 9.93 -20.93
CA THR A 159 4.09 11.36 -20.82
C THR A 159 4.59 11.96 -22.13
N ASP A 160 5.07 11.12 -23.03
CA ASP A 160 5.50 11.51 -24.39
C ASP A 160 4.31 11.57 -25.38
N ASP A 161 3.09 11.30 -24.92
CA ASP A 161 1.83 11.35 -25.68
C ASP A 161 0.81 12.28 -24.95
N PRO A 162 0.84 13.60 -25.23
CA PRO A 162 -0.02 14.58 -24.57
C PRO A 162 -1.52 14.32 -24.76
N ASP A 163 -1.94 13.88 -25.95
CA ASP A 163 -3.35 13.60 -26.25
C ASP A 163 -3.88 12.44 -25.40
N ARG A 164 -3.07 11.39 -25.24
CA ARG A 164 -3.40 10.25 -24.37
C ARG A 164 -3.43 10.65 -22.90
N CYS A 165 -2.50 11.50 -22.45
CA CYS A 165 -2.52 12.08 -21.11
C CYS A 165 -3.81 12.87 -20.86
N HIS A 166 -4.17 13.78 -21.77
CA HIS A 166 -5.37 14.60 -21.70
C HIS A 166 -6.65 13.73 -21.68
N ALA A 167 -6.74 12.73 -22.55
CA ALA A 167 -7.89 11.81 -22.61
C ALA A 167 -8.09 11.01 -21.30
N ALA A 168 -7.00 10.70 -20.60
CA ALA A 168 -7.01 10.06 -19.28
C ALA A 168 -7.17 11.05 -18.11
N GLY A 169 -7.12 12.35 -18.37
CA GLY A 169 -7.21 13.42 -17.38
C GLY A 169 -5.97 13.58 -16.50
N ILE A 170 -4.79 13.20 -17.01
CA ILE A 170 -3.52 13.48 -16.34
C ILE A 170 -3.30 15.00 -16.37
N PRO A 171 -2.90 15.66 -15.26
CA PRO A 171 -2.61 17.09 -15.25
C PRO A 171 -1.47 17.47 -16.19
N ASP A 172 -1.56 18.62 -16.86
CA ASP A 172 -0.53 19.09 -17.80
C ASP A 172 0.84 19.35 -17.14
N THR A 173 0.84 19.59 -15.82
CA THR A 173 2.06 19.75 -15.01
C THR A 173 2.73 18.41 -14.68
N HIS A 174 2.10 17.28 -14.99
CA HIS A 174 2.64 15.97 -14.67
C HIS A 174 3.74 15.56 -15.67
N THR A 175 4.97 15.48 -15.18
CA THR A 175 6.12 14.98 -15.94
C THR A 175 6.52 13.58 -15.49
N PHE A 176 7.21 12.85 -16.37
CA PHE A 176 7.75 11.54 -16.03
C PHE A 176 8.58 11.56 -14.73
N ALA A 177 8.32 10.60 -13.86
CA ALA A 177 9.10 10.33 -12.66
C ALA A 177 9.33 8.83 -12.52
N THR A 178 10.57 8.45 -12.24
CA THR A 178 10.93 7.06 -11.90
C THR A 178 10.31 6.66 -10.56
N LYS A 179 10.14 5.35 -10.30
CA LYS A 179 9.60 4.88 -9.01
C LYS A 179 10.42 5.38 -7.81
N PRO A 180 11.78 5.41 -7.83
CA PRO A 180 12.54 6.01 -6.73
C PRO A 180 12.31 7.52 -6.56
N GLN A 181 12.02 8.27 -7.63
CA GLN A 181 11.65 9.69 -7.51
C GLN A 181 10.25 9.86 -6.90
N LEU A 182 9.29 8.99 -7.23
CA LEU A 182 7.99 8.97 -6.57
C LEU A 182 8.14 8.61 -5.08
N ALA A 183 8.97 7.61 -4.76
CA ALA A 183 9.30 7.24 -3.39
C ALA A 183 9.89 8.40 -2.59
N ALA A 184 10.88 9.11 -3.16
CA ALA A 184 11.47 10.30 -2.54
C ALA A 184 10.39 11.33 -2.20
N ARG A 185 9.53 11.70 -3.16
CA ARG A 185 8.45 12.67 -2.94
C ARG A 185 7.48 12.26 -1.83
N MET A 186 7.10 10.98 -1.78
CA MET A 186 6.21 10.48 -0.73
C MET A 186 6.89 10.51 0.64
N ILE A 187 8.17 10.11 0.73
CA ILE A 187 8.93 10.16 1.98
C ILE A 187 9.10 11.61 2.43
N GLU A 188 9.53 12.50 1.55
CA GLU A 188 9.68 13.93 1.83
C GLU A 188 8.37 14.52 2.36
N ARG A 189 7.26 14.27 1.66
CA ARG A 189 5.92 14.72 2.08
C ARG A 189 5.53 14.17 3.47
N ALA A 190 5.85 12.91 3.76
CA ALA A 190 5.60 12.33 5.08
C ALA A 190 6.45 13.01 6.18
N LEU A 191 7.74 13.23 5.93
CA LEU A 191 8.66 13.88 6.86
C LEU A 191 8.32 15.36 7.06
N ASP A 192 7.98 16.07 5.98
CA ASP A 192 7.60 17.49 6.01
C ASP A 192 6.25 17.69 6.74
N ALA A 193 5.37 16.69 6.71
CA ALA A 193 4.16 16.65 7.53
C ALA A 193 4.43 16.30 9.00
N GLY A 194 5.67 16.00 9.38
CA GLY A 194 6.08 15.74 10.76
C GLY A 194 5.68 14.37 11.30
N ILE A 195 5.36 13.39 10.43
CA ILE A 195 5.05 12.05 10.96
C ILE A 195 6.31 11.41 11.54
N PRO A 196 6.23 10.72 12.69
CA PRO A 196 7.39 10.04 13.26
C PRO A 196 7.92 8.99 12.28
N ALA A 197 9.20 9.07 11.92
CA ALA A 197 9.82 8.12 11.00
C ALA A 197 11.30 7.92 11.37
N GLY A 198 11.58 6.93 12.23
CA GLY A 198 12.96 6.65 12.63
C GLY A 198 13.80 6.03 11.52
N TRP A 199 13.15 5.31 10.59
CA TRP A 199 13.83 4.55 9.54
C TRP A 199 13.03 4.48 8.24
N VAL A 200 13.72 4.33 7.12
CA VAL A 200 13.16 3.99 5.80
C VAL A 200 13.70 2.62 5.34
N THR A 201 12.86 1.81 4.70
CA THR A 201 13.28 0.57 4.04
C THR A 201 12.53 0.36 2.71
N GLY A 202 13.09 -0.46 1.84
CA GLY A 202 12.61 -0.69 0.47
C GLY A 202 13.44 -1.76 -0.21
N ASP A 203 12.99 -2.21 -1.37
CA ASP A 203 13.66 -3.23 -2.18
C ASP A 203 14.86 -2.68 -2.98
N GLU A 204 15.42 -3.52 -3.87
CA GLU A 204 16.60 -3.20 -4.67
C GLU A 204 16.37 -2.05 -5.66
N VAL A 205 15.14 -1.85 -6.16
CA VAL A 205 14.81 -0.73 -7.07
C VAL A 205 15.06 0.60 -6.37
N TYR A 206 14.76 0.66 -5.08
CA TYR A 206 14.96 1.85 -4.25
C TYR A 206 16.40 1.96 -3.73
N GLY A 207 17.00 0.87 -3.23
CA GLY A 207 18.33 0.93 -2.63
C GLY A 207 19.49 1.11 -3.61
N ASP A 208 19.38 0.59 -4.84
CA ASP A 208 20.41 0.83 -5.87
C ASP A 208 20.34 2.27 -6.41
N ASN A 209 19.26 3.01 -6.16
CA ASN A 209 19.13 4.40 -6.56
C ASN A 209 19.98 5.31 -5.65
N ALA A 210 21.10 5.83 -6.17
CA ALA A 210 21.99 6.71 -5.42
C ALA A 210 21.29 8.02 -4.99
N ARG A 211 20.51 8.63 -5.88
CA ARG A 211 19.83 9.90 -5.60
C ARG A 211 18.83 9.79 -4.45
N LEU A 212 18.04 8.71 -4.39
CA LEU A 212 17.15 8.45 -3.26
C LEU A 212 17.95 8.32 -1.96
N ARG A 213 19.07 7.59 -1.97
CA ARG A 213 19.94 7.47 -0.79
C ARG A 213 20.49 8.83 -0.38
N ASP A 214 20.99 9.63 -1.31
CA ASP A 214 21.52 10.96 -1.02
C ASP A 214 20.44 11.88 -0.41
N THR A 215 19.21 11.88 -0.96
CA THR A 215 18.07 12.63 -0.39
C THR A 215 17.75 12.22 1.05
N LEU A 216 17.83 10.91 1.38
CA LEU A 216 17.63 10.44 2.74
C LEU A 216 18.76 10.87 3.67
N GLU A 217 20.02 10.75 3.23
CA GLU A 217 21.19 11.15 4.03
C GLU A 217 21.24 12.66 4.27
N GLU A 218 20.89 13.48 3.28
CA GLU A 218 20.78 14.95 3.39
C GLU A 218 19.77 15.39 4.45
N ARG A 219 18.68 14.63 4.61
CA ARG A 219 17.67 14.85 5.66
C ARG A 219 18.00 14.16 6.99
N GLY A 220 19.16 13.51 7.10
CA GLY A 220 19.53 12.72 8.29
C GLY A 220 18.61 11.52 8.55
N GLN A 221 17.89 11.06 7.52
CA GLN A 221 16.93 9.96 7.63
C GLN A 221 17.65 8.62 7.57
N ASN A 222 17.58 7.86 8.67
CA ASN A 222 18.18 6.52 8.72
C ASN A 222 17.49 5.58 7.72
N TYR A 223 18.23 4.65 7.12
CA TYR A 223 17.66 3.67 6.21
C TYR A 223 18.34 2.31 6.24
N VAL A 224 17.58 1.29 5.86
CA VAL A 224 18.06 -0.04 5.49
C VAL A 224 17.39 -0.42 4.17
N LEU A 225 18.07 -0.19 3.04
CA LEU A 225 17.52 -0.45 1.70
C LEU A 225 18.18 -1.69 1.11
N ALA A 226 17.40 -2.60 0.54
CA ALA A 226 17.96 -3.73 -0.19
C ALA A 226 18.74 -3.21 -1.41
N VAL A 227 19.83 -3.88 -1.78
CA VAL A 227 20.67 -3.51 -2.92
C VAL A 227 21.02 -4.76 -3.71
N SER A 228 21.26 -4.61 -5.01
CA SER A 228 21.68 -5.74 -5.83
C SER A 228 22.98 -6.36 -5.30
N CYS A 229 23.15 -7.67 -5.51
CA CYS A 229 24.41 -8.35 -5.27
C CYS A 229 25.60 -7.75 -6.05
N ARG A 230 25.31 -7.02 -7.15
CA ARG A 230 26.29 -6.31 -7.98
C ARG A 230 26.58 -4.89 -7.49
N HIS A 231 25.91 -4.42 -6.43
CA HIS A 231 26.12 -3.09 -5.89
C HIS A 231 27.56 -2.91 -5.42
N HIS A 232 28.15 -1.77 -5.73
CA HIS A 232 29.54 -1.47 -5.37
C HIS A 232 29.61 -0.77 -4.01
N ILE A 233 30.52 -1.27 -3.19
CA ILE A 233 30.80 -0.79 -1.83
C ILE A 233 32.24 -0.30 -1.77
N THR A 234 32.43 0.90 -1.22
CA THR A 234 33.76 1.45 -0.93
C THR A 234 34.28 0.86 0.37
N THR A 235 35.46 0.25 0.33
CA THR A 235 36.17 -0.34 1.48
C THR A 235 37.59 0.24 1.57
N PRO A 236 38.34 0.03 2.67
CA PRO A 236 39.73 0.46 2.74
C PRO A 236 40.62 -0.10 1.62
N ALA A 237 40.24 -1.26 1.05
CA ALA A 237 40.95 -1.91 -0.04
C ALA A 237 40.44 -1.50 -1.44
N GLY A 238 39.61 -0.46 -1.54
CA GLY A 238 38.99 0.02 -2.77
C GLY A 238 37.53 -0.39 -2.94
N LYS A 239 36.98 -0.12 -4.15
CA LYS A 239 35.59 -0.46 -4.50
C LYS A 239 35.47 -1.95 -4.84
N ILE A 240 34.48 -2.62 -4.25
CA ILE A 240 34.21 -4.04 -4.45
C ILE A 240 32.70 -4.30 -4.53
N ARG A 241 32.28 -5.28 -5.33
CA ARG A 241 30.87 -5.71 -5.38
C ARG A 241 30.46 -6.40 -4.08
N ALA A 242 29.20 -6.25 -3.69
CA ALA A 242 28.65 -6.88 -2.48
C ALA A 242 28.83 -8.41 -2.44
N ASP A 243 28.62 -9.09 -3.58
CA ASP A 243 28.80 -10.53 -3.74
C ASP A 243 30.26 -11.02 -3.71
N ALA A 244 31.21 -10.15 -4.02
CA ALA A 244 32.63 -10.43 -3.84
C ALA A 244 33.06 -10.15 -2.39
N LEU A 245 32.52 -9.10 -1.77
CA LEU A 245 32.82 -8.73 -0.38
C LEU A 245 32.35 -9.81 0.60
N VAL A 246 31.16 -10.37 0.42
CA VAL A 246 30.62 -11.42 1.32
C VAL A 246 31.52 -12.65 1.42
N LYS A 247 32.26 -12.98 0.35
CA LYS A 247 33.22 -14.11 0.34
C LYS A 247 34.42 -13.87 1.25
N ARG A 248 34.71 -12.59 1.57
CA ARG A 248 35.79 -12.17 2.46
C ARG A 248 35.35 -12.03 3.92
N ILE A 249 34.05 -12.16 4.21
CA ILE A 249 33.51 -12.08 5.57
C ILE A 249 33.86 -13.38 6.31
N PRO A 250 34.61 -13.32 7.43
CA PRO A 250 35.00 -14.52 8.17
C PRO A 250 33.78 -15.19 8.81
N LYS A 251 33.81 -16.52 8.94
CA LYS A 251 32.69 -17.31 9.51
C LYS A 251 32.22 -16.79 10.87
N ARG A 252 33.16 -16.36 11.72
CA ARG A 252 32.87 -15.80 13.06
C ARG A 252 32.08 -14.48 13.07
N ALA A 253 32.02 -13.76 11.95
CA ALA A 253 31.28 -12.51 11.86
C ALA A 253 29.77 -12.71 11.60
N TRP A 254 29.35 -13.94 11.30
CA TRP A 254 27.94 -14.26 11.07
C TRP A 254 27.22 -14.53 12.40
N GLN A 255 26.09 -13.88 12.60
CA GLN A 255 25.26 -14.01 13.80
C GLN A 255 23.85 -14.45 13.44
N LYS A 256 23.33 -15.45 14.18
CA LYS A 256 21.94 -15.90 14.02
C LYS A 256 21.00 -14.91 14.70
N LEU A 257 20.18 -14.21 13.92
CA LEU A 257 19.22 -13.23 14.43
C LEU A 257 17.86 -13.37 13.72
N SER A 258 16.79 -13.05 14.43
CA SER A 258 15.44 -13.04 13.87
C SER A 258 15.15 -11.72 13.15
N ALA A 259 14.62 -11.81 11.94
CA ALA A 259 14.07 -10.70 11.16
C ALA A 259 12.62 -10.35 11.58
N GLY A 260 12.23 -10.71 12.80
CA GLY A 260 10.87 -10.55 13.33
C GLY A 260 9.99 -11.79 13.12
N ALA A 261 8.79 -11.72 13.69
CA ALA A 261 7.79 -12.78 13.60
C ALA A 261 7.26 -12.92 12.16
N GLY A 262 6.93 -14.14 11.78
CA GLY A 262 6.10 -14.46 10.62
C GLY A 262 5.00 -15.44 11.04
N ALA A 263 4.20 -15.90 10.07
CA ALA A 263 3.05 -16.76 10.32
C ALA A 263 3.37 -18.09 11.07
N LYS A 264 4.63 -18.55 11.03
CA LYS A 264 5.11 -19.77 11.71
C LYS A 264 6.09 -19.48 12.84
N GLY A 265 6.07 -18.27 13.40
CA GLY A 265 6.99 -17.83 14.45
C GLY A 265 8.18 -17.04 13.91
N GLN A 266 9.28 -17.00 14.68
CA GLN A 266 10.44 -16.15 14.41
C GLN A 266 11.17 -16.53 13.11
N ARG A 267 11.50 -15.52 12.28
CA ARG A 267 12.21 -15.71 11.00
C ARG A 267 13.72 -15.58 11.19
N TYR A 268 14.37 -16.68 11.55
CA TYR A 268 15.82 -16.71 11.78
C TYR A 268 16.64 -16.79 10.48
N TYR A 269 17.64 -15.91 10.38
CA TYR A 269 18.66 -15.90 9.34
C TYR A 269 20.05 -15.73 9.97
N ASP A 270 21.09 -16.04 9.21
CA ASP A 270 22.45 -15.65 9.60
C ASP A 270 22.75 -14.27 8.99
N TRP A 271 23.30 -13.36 9.78
CA TRP A 271 23.55 -11.98 9.38
C TRP A 271 25.00 -11.59 9.59
N ALA A 272 25.53 -10.78 8.68
CA ALA A 272 26.84 -10.17 8.82
C ALA A 272 26.79 -8.68 8.49
N LEU A 273 27.69 -7.92 9.09
CA LEU A 273 27.83 -6.49 8.87
C LEU A 273 29.25 -6.18 8.39
N ALA A 274 29.37 -5.36 7.35
CA ALA A 274 30.64 -4.83 6.88
C ALA A 274 30.57 -3.29 6.80
N ALA A 275 31.61 -2.61 7.28
CA ALA A 275 31.68 -1.15 7.22
C ALA A 275 31.85 -0.67 5.77
N ILE A 276 31.19 0.44 5.44
CA ILE A 276 31.37 1.17 4.18
C ILE A 276 32.16 2.43 4.50
N LEU A 277 33.27 2.65 3.80
CA LEU A 277 33.99 3.91 3.91
C LEU A 277 33.29 5.00 3.09
N ASP A 278 33.05 6.14 3.74
CA ASP A 278 32.53 7.35 3.14
C ASP A 278 32.97 8.51 4.04
N GLU A 279 33.43 9.61 3.46
CA GLU A 279 33.94 10.78 4.22
C GLU A 279 32.80 11.64 4.78
N ARG A 280 31.58 11.46 4.26
CA ARG A 280 30.40 12.20 4.72
C ARG A 280 29.98 11.72 6.12
N PRO A 281 29.40 12.62 6.96
CA PRO A 281 28.89 12.25 8.27
C PRO A 281 27.92 11.07 8.27
N GLY A 282 27.84 10.37 9.40
CA GLY A 282 26.98 9.21 9.63
C GLY A 282 27.68 7.86 9.40
N HIS A 283 27.00 6.79 9.80
CA HIS A 283 27.52 5.44 9.78
C HIS A 283 26.92 4.65 8.61
N ARG A 284 27.77 4.13 7.73
CA ARG A 284 27.34 3.35 6.56
C ARG A 284 27.82 1.91 6.65
N HIS A 285 26.91 0.98 6.39
CA HIS A 285 27.21 -0.44 6.46
C HIS A 285 26.58 -1.21 5.30
N LEU A 286 27.24 -2.28 4.87
CA LEU A 286 26.62 -3.36 4.12
C LEU A 286 26.15 -4.41 5.14
N LEU A 287 24.83 -4.60 5.23
CA LEU A 287 24.22 -5.70 5.96
C LEU A 287 23.96 -6.85 4.97
N VAL A 288 24.35 -8.05 5.35
CA VAL A 288 24.16 -9.25 4.53
C VAL A 288 23.33 -10.26 5.30
N ARG A 289 22.27 -10.77 4.66
CA ARG A 289 21.44 -11.86 5.16
C ARG A 289 21.77 -13.14 4.41
N ARG A 290 21.86 -14.26 5.12
CA ARG A 290 21.95 -15.60 4.55
C ARG A 290 20.80 -16.47 5.03
N ASN A 291 20.09 -17.05 4.08
CA ASN A 291 19.10 -18.09 4.34
C ASN A 291 19.81 -19.35 4.85
N ARG A 292 19.44 -19.80 6.05
CA ARG A 292 20.09 -20.93 6.73
C ARG A 292 19.84 -22.27 6.04
N ARG A 293 18.75 -22.40 5.28
CA ARG A 293 18.38 -23.62 4.56
C ARG A 293 18.91 -23.61 3.13
N THR A 294 18.72 -22.52 2.40
CA THR A 294 19.03 -22.46 0.96
C THR A 294 20.41 -21.86 0.67
N GLY A 295 21.04 -21.20 1.65
CA GLY A 295 22.29 -20.46 1.45
C GLY A 295 22.11 -19.13 0.68
N GLU A 296 20.88 -18.82 0.24
CA GLU A 296 20.56 -17.61 -0.53
C GLU A 296 20.94 -16.34 0.24
N LEU A 297 21.56 -15.40 -0.47
CA LEU A 297 22.04 -14.14 0.09
C LEU A 297 21.15 -12.98 -0.32
N ALA A 298 20.92 -12.05 0.62
CA ALA A 298 20.35 -10.75 0.34
C ALA A 298 21.25 -9.67 0.95
N TYR A 299 21.34 -8.51 0.28
CA TYR A 299 22.25 -7.44 0.62
C TYR A 299 21.46 -6.16 0.89
N TYR A 300 21.89 -5.40 1.88
CA TYR A 300 21.26 -4.13 2.24
C TYR A 300 22.33 -3.07 2.48
N ARG A 301 22.11 -1.88 1.92
CA ARG A 301 22.88 -0.69 2.29
C ARG A 301 22.16 -0.01 3.43
N CYS A 302 22.92 0.25 4.50
CA CYS A 302 22.43 0.88 5.71
C CYS A 302 23.11 2.23 5.90
N TYR A 303 22.34 3.19 6.40
CA TYR A 303 22.82 4.48 6.89
C TYR A 303 22.13 4.81 8.20
N SER A 304 22.89 5.34 9.16
CA SER A 304 22.35 5.93 10.37
C SER A 304 23.16 7.14 10.84
N THR A 305 22.48 8.14 11.39
CA THR A 305 23.13 9.33 11.97
C THR A 305 23.89 9.00 13.24
N THR A 306 23.47 7.97 13.97
CA THR A 306 24.12 7.47 15.19
C THR A 306 24.56 6.02 15.06
N LEU A 307 25.52 5.59 15.89
CA LEU A 307 25.99 4.22 15.89
C LEU A 307 24.84 3.26 16.25
N THR A 308 24.53 2.34 15.33
CA THR A 308 23.39 1.44 15.46
C THR A 308 23.84 -0.02 15.54
N THR A 309 23.16 -0.81 16.38
CA THR A 309 23.45 -2.23 16.56
C THR A 309 22.99 -3.09 15.38
N LEU A 310 23.68 -4.21 15.15
CA LEU A 310 23.26 -5.22 14.16
C LEU A 310 21.80 -5.66 14.37
N GLN A 311 21.40 -5.90 15.62
CA GLN A 311 20.05 -6.31 15.95
C GLN A 311 18.99 -5.29 15.50
N THR A 312 19.28 -3.99 15.59
CA THR A 312 18.38 -2.94 15.11
C THR A 312 18.27 -2.99 13.59
N LEU A 313 19.39 -3.02 12.87
CA LEU A 313 19.39 -3.09 11.40
C LEU A 313 18.64 -4.33 10.88
N VAL A 314 18.80 -5.49 11.54
CA VAL A 314 18.06 -6.72 11.23
C VAL A 314 16.56 -6.56 11.44
N LYS A 315 16.14 -5.91 12.54
CA LYS A 315 14.72 -5.63 12.79
C LYS A 315 14.13 -4.72 11.71
N ILE A 316 14.85 -3.69 11.27
CA ILE A 316 14.40 -2.78 10.20
C ILE A 316 14.32 -3.52 8.85
N ALA A 317 15.35 -4.27 8.47
CA ALA A 317 15.34 -5.10 7.26
C ALA A 317 14.16 -6.11 7.26
N GLY A 318 13.84 -6.68 8.42
CA GLY A 318 12.72 -7.59 8.60
C GLY A 318 11.34 -6.96 8.40
N ARG A 319 11.20 -5.65 8.67
CA ARG A 319 9.95 -4.91 8.51
C ARG A 319 9.57 -4.63 7.06
N ARG A 320 10.50 -4.78 6.11
CA ARG A 320 10.18 -4.69 4.67
C ARG A 320 8.97 -5.55 4.33
N TRP A 321 8.88 -6.76 4.89
CA TRP A 321 7.77 -7.71 4.68
C TRP A 321 6.36 -7.16 4.97
N THR A 322 6.25 -6.10 5.79
CA THR A 322 4.94 -5.52 6.14
C THR A 322 4.25 -4.87 4.94
N VAL A 323 5.00 -4.47 3.89
CA VAL A 323 4.39 -3.93 2.66
C VAL A 323 3.68 -5.02 1.86
N GLU A 324 4.24 -6.24 1.78
CA GLU A 324 3.57 -7.37 1.13
C GLU A 324 2.30 -7.77 1.87
N GLU A 325 2.35 -7.83 3.21
CA GLU A 325 1.16 -8.09 4.02
C GLU A 325 0.12 -6.98 3.84
N THR A 326 0.56 -5.71 3.74
CA THR A 326 -0.33 -4.57 3.43
C THR A 326 -0.97 -4.74 2.06
N PHE A 327 -0.22 -5.08 1.02
CA PHE A 327 -0.77 -5.30 -0.31
C PHE A 327 -1.74 -6.47 -0.35
N GLN A 328 -1.39 -7.62 0.22
CA GLN A 328 -2.26 -8.79 0.25
C GLN A 328 -3.59 -8.46 0.93
N SER A 329 -3.53 -7.84 2.12
CA SER A 329 -4.74 -7.52 2.89
C SER A 329 -5.52 -6.34 2.30
N SER A 330 -4.87 -5.32 1.74
CA SER A 330 -5.57 -4.20 1.07
C SER A 330 -6.28 -4.66 -0.21
N LYS A 331 -5.68 -5.57 -0.98
CA LYS A 331 -6.32 -6.18 -2.15
C LYS A 331 -7.49 -7.07 -1.74
N GLY A 332 -7.24 -8.04 -0.85
CA GLY A 332 -8.25 -9.02 -0.45
C GLY A 332 -9.41 -8.43 0.37
N LEU A 333 -9.14 -7.51 1.30
CA LEU A 333 -10.13 -7.00 2.24
C LEU A 333 -10.72 -5.66 1.84
N ALA A 334 -9.99 -4.82 1.09
CA ALA A 334 -10.41 -3.47 0.75
C ALA A 334 -10.49 -3.20 -0.77
N GLY A 335 -10.29 -4.22 -1.62
CA GLY A 335 -10.48 -4.09 -3.08
C GLY A 335 -9.52 -3.11 -3.76
N LEU A 336 -8.30 -2.95 -3.24
CA LEU A 336 -7.29 -2.00 -3.74
C LEU A 336 -7.07 -2.12 -5.26
N ASP A 337 -7.02 -3.33 -5.81
CA ASP A 337 -6.75 -3.62 -7.22
C ASP A 337 -7.98 -3.99 -8.05
N GLU A 338 -9.17 -3.99 -7.45
CA GLU A 338 -10.42 -4.39 -8.11
C GLU A 338 -11.09 -3.28 -8.92
N HIS A 339 -10.55 -2.08 -8.87
CA HIS A 339 -11.09 -0.91 -9.56
C HIS A 339 -11.19 -1.11 -11.08
N GLN A 340 -12.27 -0.57 -11.64
CA GLN A 340 -12.54 -0.52 -13.08
C GLN A 340 -12.36 0.89 -13.66
N VAL A 341 -11.90 1.84 -12.84
CA VAL A 341 -11.66 3.23 -13.26
C VAL A 341 -10.50 3.33 -14.24
N ARG A 342 -10.59 4.29 -15.17
CA ARG A 342 -9.61 4.49 -16.25
C ARG A 342 -8.89 5.83 -16.22
N ARG A 343 -9.42 6.80 -15.48
CA ARG A 343 -8.92 8.19 -15.46
C ARG A 343 -8.11 8.48 -14.21
N TRP A 344 -7.18 9.42 -14.34
CA TRP A 344 -6.25 9.88 -13.29
C TRP A 344 -6.95 10.17 -11.96
N THR A 345 -7.94 11.06 -11.95
CA THR A 345 -8.67 11.46 -10.74
C THR A 345 -9.41 10.29 -10.10
N SER A 346 -10.09 9.48 -10.92
CA SER A 346 -10.86 8.35 -10.40
C SER A 346 -9.98 7.25 -9.82
N TRP A 347 -8.77 7.07 -10.35
CA TRP A 347 -7.77 6.15 -9.79
C TRP A 347 -7.32 6.60 -8.40
N HIS A 348 -6.86 7.85 -8.26
CA HIS A 348 -6.41 8.39 -6.98
C HIS A 348 -7.52 8.31 -5.92
N ARG A 349 -8.75 8.63 -6.31
CA ARG A 349 -9.93 8.56 -5.42
C ARG A 349 -10.28 7.14 -5.00
N TRP A 350 -10.27 6.17 -5.92
CA TRP A 350 -10.53 4.76 -5.57
C TRP A 350 -9.47 4.27 -4.57
N VAL A 351 -8.19 4.42 -4.93
CA VAL A 351 -7.07 3.90 -4.15
C VAL A 351 -7.05 4.52 -2.76
N THR A 352 -7.31 5.83 -2.64
CA THR A 352 -7.38 6.51 -1.34
C THR A 352 -8.52 5.96 -0.47
N LEU A 353 -9.72 5.73 -1.03
CA LEU A 353 -10.84 5.14 -0.29
C LEU A 353 -10.57 3.67 0.12
N ALA A 354 -9.86 2.90 -0.71
CA ALA A 354 -9.42 1.56 -0.36
C ALA A 354 -8.36 1.56 0.75
N MET A 355 -7.45 2.53 0.74
CA MET A 355 -6.48 2.71 1.82
C MET A 355 -7.16 3.11 3.14
N LEU A 356 -8.19 3.98 3.10
CA LEU A 356 -9.02 4.30 4.27
C LEU A 356 -9.69 3.05 4.86
N ALA A 357 -10.32 2.22 4.02
CA ALA A 357 -10.92 0.96 4.46
C ALA A 357 -9.88 0.03 5.12
N HIS A 358 -8.69 -0.11 4.53
CA HIS A 358 -7.63 -0.93 5.11
C HIS A 358 -7.07 -0.34 6.41
N ALA A 359 -6.89 0.98 6.49
CA ALA A 359 -6.39 1.66 7.67
C ALA A 359 -7.35 1.53 8.86
N PHE A 360 -8.66 1.57 8.62
CA PHE A 360 -9.66 1.24 9.63
C PHE A 360 -9.42 -0.15 10.23
N LEU A 361 -9.26 -1.18 9.38
CA LEU A 361 -8.99 -2.55 9.84
C LEU A 361 -7.66 -2.64 10.60
N ALA A 362 -6.62 -1.91 10.16
CA ALA A 362 -5.34 -1.87 10.85
C ALA A 362 -5.45 -1.22 12.24
N ALA A 363 -6.17 -0.10 12.36
CA ALA A 363 -6.41 0.59 13.63
C ALA A 363 -7.20 -0.27 14.62
N VAL A 364 -8.32 -0.86 14.19
CA VAL A 364 -9.12 -1.76 15.03
C VAL A 364 -8.31 -2.97 15.47
N THR A 365 -7.52 -3.57 14.57
CA THR A 365 -6.64 -4.70 14.93
C THR A 365 -5.62 -4.32 16.00
N ALA A 366 -5.05 -3.11 15.93
CA ALA A 366 -4.12 -2.62 16.95
C ALA A 366 -4.83 -2.41 18.30
N LEU A 367 -6.00 -1.77 18.29
CA LEU A 367 -6.81 -1.54 19.50
C LEU A 367 -7.22 -2.84 20.19
N GLU A 368 -7.64 -3.85 19.43
CA GLU A 368 -8.02 -5.16 19.95
C GLU A 368 -6.85 -5.88 20.62
N ARG A 369 -5.65 -5.80 20.03
CA ARG A 369 -4.44 -6.43 20.57
C ARG A 369 -3.97 -5.80 21.89
N ASP A 370 -4.16 -4.50 22.05
CA ASP A 370 -3.74 -3.81 23.28
C ASP A 370 -4.60 -4.20 24.49
N GLN A 371 -5.89 -4.47 24.26
CA GLN A 371 -6.87 -4.69 25.32
C GLN A 371 -6.98 -6.15 25.69
N HIS A 372 -6.86 -7.05 24.71
CA HIS A 372 -6.95 -8.48 24.93
C HIS A 372 -5.53 -9.05 24.99
N GLN A 373 -4.97 -9.12 26.21
CA GLN A 373 -3.85 -10.04 26.46
C GLN A 373 -4.36 -11.45 26.20
N THR A 374 -3.80 -12.12 25.19
CA THR A 374 -4.21 -13.46 24.77
C THR A 374 -4.28 -14.40 25.96
N THR A 375 -5.47 -14.95 26.23
CA THR A 375 -5.57 -16.19 27.00
C THR A 375 -4.95 -17.32 26.18
N SER A 376 -4.35 -18.30 26.84
CA SER A 376 -3.55 -19.40 26.25
C SER A 376 -4.24 -20.20 25.12
N GLU A 377 -5.56 -20.07 24.94
CA GLU A 377 -6.35 -20.96 24.08
C GLU A 377 -6.73 -20.35 22.72
N LEU A 378 -6.71 -19.02 22.56
CA LEU A 378 -7.17 -18.35 21.34
C LEU A 378 -6.12 -17.40 20.77
N SER A 379 -6.01 -17.39 19.44
CA SER A 379 -5.20 -16.40 18.73
C SER A 379 -5.89 -15.02 18.73
N PRO A 380 -5.14 -13.90 18.69
CA PRO A 380 -5.70 -12.57 18.53
C PRO A 380 -6.58 -12.47 17.28
N LEU A 381 -7.61 -11.62 17.33
CA LEU A 381 -8.44 -11.34 16.16
C LEU A 381 -7.58 -10.87 14.99
N THR A 382 -7.80 -11.49 13.83
CA THR A 382 -7.14 -11.12 12.59
C THR A 382 -7.92 -10.01 11.88
N ARG A 383 -7.26 -9.29 10.97
CA ARG A 383 -7.95 -8.31 10.10
C ARG A 383 -9.11 -8.93 9.31
N ASN A 384 -8.97 -10.19 8.88
CA ASN A 384 -10.02 -10.92 8.16
C ASN A 384 -11.24 -11.11 9.06
N GLU A 385 -11.01 -11.54 10.30
CA GLU A 385 -12.09 -11.79 11.26
C GLU A 385 -12.77 -10.49 11.68
N ILE A 386 -12.00 -9.44 11.95
CA ILE A 386 -12.54 -8.09 12.23
C ILE A 386 -13.38 -7.59 11.06
N GLN A 387 -12.92 -7.75 9.82
CA GLN A 387 -13.67 -7.34 8.63
C GLN A 387 -14.99 -8.12 8.50
N HIS A 388 -14.95 -9.44 8.72
CA HIS A 388 -16.14 -10.30 8.70
C HIS A 388 -17.15 -9.89 9.78
N LEU A 389 -16.70 -9.78 11.03
CA LEU A 389 -17.53 -9.43 12.18
C LEU A 389 -18.06 -8.00 12.10
N PHE A 390 -17.23 -7.01 11.73
CA PHE A 390 -17.69 -5.64 11.53
C PHE A 390 -18.80 -5.57 10.48
N THR A 391 -18.61 -6.26 9.35
CA THR A 391 -19.64 -6.31 8.29
C THR A 391 -20.93 -6.99 8.78
N THR A 392 -20.80 -8.05 9.58
CA THR A 392 -21.92 -8.91 10.00
C THR A 392 -22.61 -8.42 11.28
N LEU A 393 -21.97 -7.61 12.11
CA LEU A 393 -22.54 -7.19 13.40
C LEU A 393 -22.82 -5.69 13.45
N VAL A 394 -22.04 -4.89 12.73
CA VAL A 394 -22.16 -3.41 12.76
C VAL A 394 -22.80 -2.88 11.49
N VAL A 395 -22.41 -3.42 10.33
CA VAL A 395 -22.84 -2.88 9.03
C VAL A 395 -24.13 -3.50 8.53
N ILE A 396 -24.70 -4.53 9.18
CA ILE A 396 -25.98 -5.11 8.72
C ILE A 396 -27.04 -4.00 8.62
N HIS A 397 -27.32 -3.61 7.38
CA HIS A 397 -28.58 -3.61 6.62
C HIS A 397 -28.16 -3.50 5.13
N ALA A 398 -28.70 -4.24 4.17
CA ALA A 398 -30.10 -4.55 3.98
C ALA A 398 -30.30 -5.94 3.35
N MET A 399 -31.27 -6.69 3.89
CA MET A 399 -31.99 -7.67 3.10
C MET A 399 -32.74 -6.90 2.02
N HIS A 400 -32.07 -6.63 0.90
CA HIS A 400 -32.69 -5.96 -0.22
C HIS A 400 -33.81 -6.84 -0.76
N ASP A 401 -35.01 -6.26 -0.77
CA ASP A 401 -36.24 -6.90 -1.20
C ASP A 401 -36.15 -7.42 -2.64
N MET A 402 -37.08 -8.30 -3.00
CA MET A 402 -37.15 -8.85 -4.36
C MET A 402 -37.20 -7.74 -5.43
N PRO A 403 -37.95 -6.63 -5.27
CA PRO A 403 -37.91 -5.49 -6.19
C PRO A 403 -36.52 -4.91 -6.48
N HIS A 404 -35.69 -4.69 -5.45
CA HIS A 404 -34.33 -4.15 -5.64
C HIS A 404 -33.46 -5.10 -6.48
N ARG A 405 -33.49 -6.40 -6.16
CA ARG A 405 -32.72 -7.42 -6.89
C ARG A 405 -33.16 -7.54 -8.35
N LEU A 406 -34.47 -7.53 -8.60
CA LEU A 406 -35.03 -7.55 -9.96
C LEU A 406 -34.66 -6.29 -10.75
N ARG A 407 -34.63 -5.11 -10.11
CA ARG A 407 -34.19 -3.86 -10.73
C ARG A 407 -32.73 -3.93 -11.18
N TRP A 408 -31.83 -4.42 -10.34
CA TRP A 408 -30.42 -4.61 -10.70
C TRP A 408 -30.23 -5.63 -11.81
N SER A 409 -31.01 -6.72 -11.82
CA SER A 409 -31.04 -7.68 -12.93
C SER A 409 -31.43 -7.01 -14.25
N GLN A 410 -32.51 -6.23 -14.25
CA GLN A 410 -32.94 -5.46 -15.43
C GLN A 410 -31.88 -4.45 -15.88
N TRP A 411 -31.29 -3.72 -14.93
CA TRP A 411 -30.24 -2.74 -15.21
C TRP A 411 -29.02 -3.39 -15.90
N ARG A 412 -28.51 -4.51 -15.34
CA ARG A 412 -27.35 -5.23 -15.91
C ARG A 412 -27.64 -5.74 -17.32
N ARG A 413 -28.81 -6.32 -17.56
CA ARG A 413 -29.24 -6.77 -18.90
C ARG A 413 -29.32 -5.63 -19.90
N ARG A 414 -29.92 -4.49 -19.51
CA ARG A 414 -29.98 -3.29 -20.38
C ARG A 414 -28.58 -2.77 -20.69
N HIS A 415 -27.69 -2.73 -19.70
CA HIS A 415 -26.31 -2.31 -19.91
C HIS A 415 -25.57 -3.25 -20.87
N GLN A 416 -25.68 -4.57 -20.69
CA GLN A 416 -25.07 -5.57 -21.58
C GLN A 416 -25.57 -5.45 -23.02
N ALA A 417 -26.89 -5.24 -23.21
CA ALA A 417 -27.46 -5.01 -24.54
C ALA A 417 -26.86 -3.75 -25.19
N ARG A 418 -26.76 -2.64 -24.45
CA ARG A 418 -26.12 -1.39 -24.94
C ARG A 418 -24.64 -1.59 -25.28
N ALA A 419 -23.90 -2.28 -24.42
CA ALA A 419 -22.49 -2.57 -24.65
C ALA A 419 -22.28 -3.43 -25.92
N ARG A 420 -23.15 -4.42 -26.14
CA ARG A 420 -23.14 -5.25 -27.36
C ARG A 420 -23.41 -4.42 -28.61
N MET A 421 -24.44 -3.57 -28.60
CA MET A 421 -24.73 -2.68 -29.73
C MET A 421 -23.57 -1.71 -30.02
N ALA A 422 -22.96 -1.13 -28.98
CA ALA A 422 -21.79 -0.25 -29.15
C ALA A 422 -20.58 -1.00 -29.72
N HIS A 423 -20.39 -2.27 -29.36
CA HIS A 423 -19.33 -3.11 -29.92
C HIS A 423 -19.55 -3.37 -31.42
N TYR A 424 -20.76 -3.75 -31.84
CA TYR A 424 -21.07 -3.96 -33.26
C TYR A 424 -20.88 -2.68 -34.08
N ARG A 425 -21.39 -1.53 -33.62
CA ARG A 425 -21.17 -0.25 -34.30
C ARG A 425 -19.68 0.10 -34.45
N ARG A 426 -18.85 -0.28 -33.47
CA ARG A 426 -17.39 -0.06 -33.56
C ARG A 426 -16.74 -0.97 -34.60
N GLN A 427 -17.18 -2.23 -34.71
CA GLN A 427 -16.69 -3.14 -35.74
C GLN A 427 -17.07 -2.67 -37.14
N GLU A 428 -18.29 -2.16 -37.31
CA GLU A 428 -18.79 -1.60 -38.58
C GLU A 428 -18.03 -0.34 -39.03
N THR A 429 -17.42 0.40 -38.10
CA THR A 429 -16.73 1.67 -38.36
C THR A 429 -15.21 1.58 -38.38
N GLN A 430 -14.64 0.38 -38.18
CA GLN A 430 -13.20 0.17 -38.32
C GLN A 430 -12.84 0.00 -39.81
N PRO A 431 -11.95 0.85 -40.38
CA PRO A 431 -11.45 0.60 -41.73
C PRO A 431 -10.68 -0.73 -41.77
N THR A 432 -10.94 -1.52 -42.82
CA THR A 432 -10.33 -2.83 -43.10
C THR A 432 -8.81 -2.76 -43.24
#